data_AF-A0A4Y2NAH6-F1
#
_entry.id   AF-A0A4Y2NAH6-F1
#
_cell.length_a   1.000
_cell.length_b   1.000
_cell.length_c   1.000
_cell.angle_alpha   90.00
_cell.angle_beta   90.00
_cell.angle_gamma   90.00
#
_symmetry.space_group_name_H-M   'P 1'
#
loop_
_entity.id
_entity.type
_entity.pdbx_description
1 polymer ?
#
loop_
_entity_poly.entity_id
_entity_poly.type
_entity_poly.pdbx_seq_one_letter_code
_entity_poly.pdbx_strand_id
1 'polypeptide(L)'
;MSGAIGKIKGKAKGCSSGHCMLHLHALAMKKMPPFKKEVLSETVKIINFIKSRPKKNKLFKILCDDMESLHTSLLLHPETRWLSRGKSLISLFELRNEVGIFLRDNDFALGEKLCDDR
;
A
#
# COMPACT_ATOMS: atom_id res chain seq x y z
N MET A 1 -18.66 -9.09 31.27
CA MET A 1 -17.34 -8.77 30.64
C MET A 1 -16.24 -9.57 31.31
N SER A 2 -16.00 -10.81 30.87
CA SER A 2 -14.91 -11.67 31.36
C SER A 2 -13.71 -11.57 30.42
N GLY A 3 -12.63 -10.96 30.89
CA GLY A 3 -11.39 -10.77 30.12
C GLY A 3 -10.38 -9.93 30.88
N ALA A 4 -9.12 -9.92 30.45
CA ALA A 4 -8.05 -9.17 31.10
C ALA A 4 -8.40 -7.68 31.30
N ILE A 5 -8.96 -7.04 30.27
CA ILE A 5 -9.43 -5.65 30.32
C ILE A 5 -10.51 -5.45 31.40
N GLY A 6 -11.45 -6.41 31.53
CA GLY A 6 -12.49 -6.35 32.56
C GLY A 6 -11.93 -6.44 33.97
N LYS A 7 -10.95 -7.33 34.20
CA LYS A 7 -10.26 -7.47 35.49
C LYS A 7 -9.44 -6.21 35.84
N ILE A 8 -8.74 -5.62 34.85
CA ILE A 8 -7.94 -4.40 35.03
C ILE A 8 -8.84 -3.20 35.36
N LYS A 9 -9.95 -3.01 34.63
CA LYS A 9 -10.91 -1.93 34.90
C LYS A 9 -11.61 -2.08 36.26
N GLY A 10 -11.78 -3.31 36.75
CA GLY A 10 -12.33 -3.56 38.09
C GLY A 10 -11.39 -3.09 39.22
N LYS A 11 -10.07 -3.18 39.03
CA LYS A 11 -9.06 -2.77 40.02
C LYS A 11 -8.56 -1.32 39.86
N ALA A 12 -8.54 -0.80 38.63
CA ALA A 12 -8.09 0.56 38.31
C ALA A 12 -9.23 1.34 37.63
N LYS A 13 -10.14 1.90 38.46
CA LYS A 13 -11.24 2.74 37.99
C LYS A 13 -10.66 4.05 37.43
N GLY A 14 -10.70 4.20 36.11
CA GLY A 14 -10.08 5.32 35.36
C GLY A 14 -9.14 4.88 34.24
N CYS A 15 -8.77 3.59 34.18
CA CYS A 15 -7.95 3.06 33.09
C CYS A 15 -8.74 3.00 31.77
N SER A 16 -8.26 3.70 30.75
CA SER A 16 -8.73 3.57 29.37
C SER A 16 -8.04 2.38 28.71
N SER A 17 -8.83 1.55 28.01
CA SER A 17 -8.30 0.45 27.22
C SER A 17 -8.35 0.85 25.76
N GLY A 18 -7.19 1.14 25.17
CA GLY A 18 -7.06 1.21 23.72
C GLY A 18 -7.00 -0.19 23.13
N HIS A 19 -7.72 -0.45 22.05
CA HIS A 19 -7.44 -1.65 21.26
C HIS A 19 -6.05 -1.51 20.63
N CYS A 20 -5.30 -2.62 20.54
CA CYS A 20 -4.04 -2.62 19.80
C CYS A 20 -4.29 -2.10 18.37
N MET A 21 -3.45 -1.18 17.89
CA MET A 21 -3.55 -0.64 16.53
C MET A 21 -3.59 -1.73 15.45
N LEU A 22 -2.95 -2.88 15.70
CA LEU A 22 -3.01 -4.06 14.82
C LEU A 22 -4.41 -4.66 14.74
N HIS A 23 -5.13 -4.72 15.86
CA HIS A 23 -6.49 -5.23 15.92
C HIS A 23 -7.49 -4.26 15.27
N LEU A 24 -7.35 -2.96 15.53
CA LEU A 24 -8.15 -1.92 14.85
C LEU A 24 -7.95 -1.97 13.33
N HIS A 25 -6.71 -2.18 12.89
CA HIS A 25 -6.39 -2.36 11.49
C HIS A 25 -7.05 -3.61 10.90
N ALA A 26 -7.00 -4.76 11.57
CA ALA A 26 -7.67 -5.98 11.12
C ALA A 26 -9.20 -5.81 11.01
N LEU A 27 -9.82 -5.11 11.97
CA LEU A 27 -11.24 -4.77 11.94
C LEU A 27 -11.59 -3.84 10.77
N ALA A 28 -10.77 -2.82 10.51
CA ALA A 28 -10.94 -1.90 9.39
C ALA A 28 -10.86 -2.65 8.04
N MET A 29 -9.88 -3.55 7.89
CA MET A 29 -9.77 -4.41 6.72
C MET A 29 -10.99 -5.32 6.56
N LYS A 30 -11.53 -5.88 7.65
CA LYS A 30 -12.72 -6.73 7.59
C LYS A 30 -13.93 -5.96 7.03
N LYS A 31 -14.10 -4.70 7.43
CA LYS A 31 -15.21 -3.82 7.01
C LYS A 31 -15.01 -3.10 5.67
N MET A 32 -13.84 -3.22 5.05
CA MET A 32 -13.54 -2.49 3.82
C MET A 32 -14.30 -3.08 2.60
N PRO A 33 -14.87 -2.21 1.73
CA PRO A 33 -15.51 -2.64 0.48
C PRO A 33 -14.57 -3.49 -0.42
N PRO A 34 -15.10 -4.49 -1.15
CA PRO A 34 -14.30 -5.36 -2.01
C PRO A 34 -13.42 -4.61 -3.02
N PHE A 35 -13.99 -3.63 -3.73
CA PHE A 35 -13.26 -2.79 -4.69
C PHE A 35 -12.00 -2.13 -4.09
N LYS A 36 -12.11 -1.57 -2.87
CA LYS A 36 -10.95 -0.93 -2.22
C LYS A 36 -9.87 -1.94 -1.85
N LYS A 37 -10.25 -3.17 -1.49
CA LYS A 37 -9.29 -4.26 -1.22
C LYS A 37 -8.56 -4.67 -2.49
N GLU A 38 -9.27 -4.74 -3.61
CA GLU A 38 -8.71 -5.08 -4.90
C GLU A 38 -7.67 -4.05 -5.34
N VAL A 39 -8.00 -2.76 -5.34
CA VAL A 39 -7.07 -1.68 -5.70
C VAL A 39 -5.79 -1.72 -4.85
N LEU A 40 -5.93 -1.92 -3.54
CA LEU A 40 -4.77 -2.04 -2.65
C LEU A 40 -3.95 -3.30 -2.94
N SER A 41 -4.60 -4.42 -3.31
CA SER A 41 -3.90 -5.64 -3.70
C SER A 41 -3.16 -5.47 -5.02
N GLU A 42 -3.74 -4.77 -6.00
CA GLU A 42 -3.11 -4.49 -7.29
C GLU A 42 -1.89 -3.57 -7.13
N THR A 43 -2.03 -2.54 -6.30
CA THR A 43 -0.93 -1.63 -5.94
C THR A 43 0.27 -2.42 -5.40
N VAL A 44 0.03 -3.38 -4.49
CA VAL A 44 1.09 -4.23 -3.95
C VAL A 44 1.72 -5.10 -5.04
N LYS A 45 0.92 -5.68 -5.95
CA LYS A 45 1.45 -6.50 -7.06
C LYS A 45 2.36 -5.68 -7.98
N ILE A 46 1.96 -4.47 -8.33
CA ILE A 46 2.75 -3.57 -9.20
C ILE A 46 4.07 -3.18 -8.53
N ILE A 47 4.01 -2.72 -7.27
CA ILE A 47 5.23 -2.34 -6.52
C ILE A 47 6.18 -3.54 -6.40
N ASN A 48 5.64 -4.71 -6.05
CA ASN A 48 6.43 -5.93 -5.94
C ASN A 48 7.05 -6.31 -7.28
N PHE A 49 6.34 -6.17 -8.40
CA PHE A 49 6.88 -6.46 -9.72
C PHE A 49 8.08 -5.56 -10.05
N ILE A 50 7.96 -4.24 -9.85
CA ILE A 50 9.03 -3.27 -10.11
C ILE A 50 10.23 -3.53 -9.18
N LYS A 51 9.97 -3.82 -7.91
CA LYS A 51 11.01 -4.02 -6.88
C LYS A 51 11.60 -5.42 -6.85
N SER A 52 10.96 -6.41 -7.51
CA SER A 52 11.36 -7.82 -7.48
C SER A 52 12.79 -8.08 -7.97
N ARG A 53 13.30 -7.22 -8.85
CA ARG A 53 14.63 -7.38 -9.45
C ARG A 53 15.41 -6.06 -9.38
N PRO A 54 16.70 -6.08 -8.99
CA PRO A 54 17.52 -4.87 -8.96
C PRO A 54 17.57 -4.12 -10.29
N LYS A 55 17.61 -4.84 -11.43
CA LYS A 55 17.59 -4.23 -12.77
C LYS A 55 16.29 -3.45 -13.01
N LYS A 56 15.13 -4.03 -12.67
CA LYS A 56 13.82 -3.37 -12.84
C LYS A 56 13.74 -2.11 -11.98
N ASN A 57 14.15 -2.18 -10.72
CA ASN A 57 14.17 -1.03 -9.84
C ASN A 57 15.11 0.08 -10.33
N LYS A 58 16.28 -0.27 -10.89
CA LYS A 58 17.21 0.72 -11.48
C LYS A 58 16.63 1.38 -12.74
N LEU A 59 16.05 0.59 -13.66
CA LEU A 59 15.43 1.11 -14.88
C LEU A 59 14.23 2.00 -14.57
N PHE A 60 13.39 1.58 -13.63
CA PHE A 60 12.27 2.41 -13.17
C PHE A 60 12.74 3.74 -12.58
N LYS A 61 13.82 3.72 -11.78
CA LYS A 61 14.41 4.94 -11.24
C LYS A 61 14.90 5.88 -12.34
N ILE A 62 15.63 5.35 -13.34
CA ILE A 62 16.10 6.14 -14.48
C ILE A 62 14.92 6.77 -15.22
N LEU A 63 13.86 6.00 -15.48
CA LEU A 63 12.64 6.51 -16.10
C LEU A 63 12.02 7.66 -15.29
N CYS A 64 11.92 7.52 -13.97
CA CYS A 64 11.42 8.60 -13.11
C CYS A 64 12.34 9.83 -13.10
N ASP A 65 13.65 9.63 -13.12
CA ASP A 65 14.62 10.73 -13.16
C ASP A 65 14.50 11.48 -14.51
N ASP A 66 14.37 10.77 -15.63
CA ASP A 66 14.21 11.33 -16.99
C ASP A 66 12.88 12.08 -17.17
N MET A 67 11.84 11.67 -16.43
CA MET A 67 10.53 12.33 -16.44
C MET A 67 10.39 13.45 -15.39
N GLU A 68 11.47 13.77 -14.68
CA GLU A 68 11.48 14.76 -13.59
C GLU A 68 10.39 14.51 -12.53
N SER A 69 10.13 13.23 -12.26
CA SER A 69 9.03 12.81 -11.39
C SER A 69 9.22 13.27 -9.93
N LEU A 70 8.11 13.51 -9.23
CA LEU A 70 8.11 13.85 -7.80
C LEU A 70 8.81 12.78 -6.92
N HIS A 71 8.79 11.53 -7.38
CA HIS A 71 9.35 10.39 -6.69
C HIS A 71 10.20 9.56 -7.64
N THR A 72 11.39 9.16 -7.20
CA THR A 72 12.32 8.37 -8.03
C THR A 72 12.26 6.88 -7.70
N SER A 73 11.42 6.49 -6.74
CA SER A 73 11.28 5.10 -6.35
C SER A 73 9.98 4.84 -5.58
N LEU A 74 9.37 3.67 -5.80
CA LEU A 74 8.23 3.21 -5.01
C LEU A 74 8.67 2.63 -3.66
N LEU A 75 7.86 2.83 -2.62
CA LEU A 75 8.10 2.26 -1.30
C LEU A 75 7.79 0.76 -1.31
N LEU A 76 8.84 -0.07 -1.21
CA LEU A 76 8.72 -1.49 -0.89
C LEU A 76 8.36 -1.60 0.59
N HIS A 77 7.09 -1.48 0.96
CA HIS A 77 6.66 -1.69 2.33
C HIS A 77 5.80 -2.96 2.42
N PRO A 78 6.34 -4.04 3.02
CA PRO A 78 5.71 -5.36 3.04
C PRO A 78 4.48 -5.34 3.95
N GLU A 79 3.32 -5.56 3.35
CA GLU A 79 2.10 -6.26 3.79
C GLU A 79 1.56 -6.18 5.24
N THR A 80 2.15 -5.42 6.16
CA THR A 80 1.86 -5.56 7.60
C THR A 80 0.94 -4.48 8.17
N ARG A 81 0.79 -3.31 7.53
CA ARG A 81 -0.11 -2.23 7.99
C ARG A 81 -0.79 -1.48 6.84
N TRP A 82 -2.12 -1.34 6.84
CA TRP A 82 -2.83 -0.61 5.78
C TRP A 82 -2.36 0.84 5.63
N LEU A 83 -1.91 1.47 6.72
CA LEU A 83 -1.40 2.84 6.68
C LEU A 83 -0.21 2.95 5.71
N SER A 84 0.62 1.90 5.59
CA SER A 84 1.68 1.88 4.59
C SER A 84 1.14 1.59 3.19
N ARG A 85 0.09 0.76 3.05
CA ARG A 85 -0.57 0.54 1.74
C ARG A 85 -1.23 1.80 1.18
N GLY A 86 -1.81 2.65 2.02
CA GLY A 86 -2.35 3.94 1.61
C GLY A 86 -1.28 4.87 1.06
N LYS A 87 -0.14 4.97 1.75
CA LYS A 87 1.02 5.76 1.26
C LYS A 87 1.59 5.19 -0.04
N SER A 88 1.72 3.87 -0.13
CA SER A 88 2.15 3.20 -1.35
C SER A 88 1.21 3.46 -2.52
N LEU A 89 -0.11 3.49 -2.29
CA LEU A 89 -1.11 3.83 -3.31
C LEU A 89 -0.97 5.29 -3.76
N ILE A 90 -0.78 6.23 -2.83
CA ILE A 90 -0.58 7.65 -3.15
C ILE A 90 0.65 7.82 -4.05
N SER A 91 1.81 7.29 -3.64
CA SER A 91 3.03 7.40 -4.45
C SER A 91 2.94 6.66 -5.78
N LEU A 92 2.21 5.55 -5.86
CA LEU A 92 1.96 4.87 -7.13
C LEU A 92 1.07 5.71 -8.05
N PHE A 93 0.07 6.41 -7.50
CA PHE A 93 -0.80 7.30 -8.26
C PHE A 93 -0.08 8.55 -8.75
N GLU A 94 0.79 9.13 -7.93
CA GLU A 94 1.68 10.24 -8.32
C GLU A 94 2.62 9.83 -9.46
N LEU A 95 3.04 8.56 -9.49
CA LEU A 95 3.89 7.97 -10.54
C LEU A 95 3.12 7.19 -11.61
N ARG A 96 1.81 7.42 -11.77
CA ARG A 96 0.97 6.57 -12.64
C ARG A 96 1.43 6.53 -14.10
N ASN A 97 2.03 7.62 -14.59
CA ASN A 97 2.49 7.73 -15.97
C ASN A 97 3.76 6.89 -16.18
N GLU A 98 4.74 7.05 -15.30
CA GLU A 98 6.00 6.32 -15.25
C GLU A 98 5.74 4.83 -15.05
N VAL A 99 4.85 4.49 -14.13
CA VAL A 99 4.43 3.11 -13.88
C VAL A 99 3.72 2.55 -15.11
N GLY A 100 2.81 3.29 -15.74
CA GLY A 100 2.13 2.87 -16.97
C GLY A 100 3.10 2.55 -18.11
N ILE A 101 4.07 3.44 -18.36
CA ILE A 101 5.14 3.22 -19.36
C ILE A 101 5.96 1.98 -19.00
N PHE A 102 6.45 1.91 -17.77
CA PHE A 102 7.31 0.81 -17.33
C PHE A 102 6.62 -0.56 -17.40
N LEU A 103 5.33 -0.63 -17.04
CA LEU A 103 4.57 -1.89 -17.09
C LEU A 103 4.28 -2.34 -18.52
N ARG A 104 4.05 -1.39 -19.45
CA ARG A 104 3.87 -1.67 -20.89
C ARG A 104 5.15 -2.23 -21.51
N ASP A 105 6.29 -1.64 -21.22
CA ASP A 105 7.60 -2.09 -21.71
C ASP A 105 8.02 -3.48 -21.16
N ASN A 106 7.32 -3.98 -20.14
CA ASN A 106 7.59 -5.26 -19.50
C ASN A 106 6.42 -6.26 -19.61
N ASP A 107 5.46 -6.03 -20.51
CA ASP A 107 4.28 -6.87 -20.76
C ASP A 107 3.53 -7.30 -19.49
N PHE A 108 3.45 -6.42 -18.50
CA PHE A 108 2.77 -6.75 -17.25
C PHE A 108 1.27 -6.51 -17.38
N ALA A 109 0.47 -7.54 -17.13
CA ALA A 109 -0.99 -7.56 -17.34
C ALA A 109 -1.81 -6.46 -16.62
N LEU A 110 -1.21 -5.71 -15.67
CA LEU A 110 -1.87 -4.57 -15.01
C LEU A 110 -1.48 -3.20 -15.60
N GLY A 111 -0.60 -3.15 -16.61
CA GLY A 111 -0.15 -1.90 -17.24
C GLY A 111 -1.27 -1.13 -17.95
N GLU A 112 -2.24 -1.85 -18.52
CA GLU A 112 -3.39 -1.24 -19.22
C GLU A 112 -4.38 -0.55 -18.28
N LYS A 113 -4.43 -0.94 -16.99
CA LYS A 113 -5.35 -0.38 -16.00
C LYS A 113 -4.94 1.01 -15.49
N LEU A 114 -3.73 1.46 -15.79
CA LEU A 114 -3.20 2.75 -15.31
C LEU A 114 -3.33 3.88 -16.34
N CYS A 115 -3.76 3.57 -17.57
CA CYS A 115 -4.14 4.58 -18.55
C CYS A 115 -5.57 5.05 -18.27
N ASP A 116 -5.68 6.11 -17.49
CA ASP A 116 -6.90 6.92 -17.47
C ASP A 116 -6.68 8.06 -18.48
N ASP A 117 -7.33 7.96 -19.65
CA ASP A 117 -7.45 9.06 -20.61
C ASP A 117 -8.38 10.11 -19.98
N ARG A 118 -7.80 11.10 -19.30
CA ARG A 118 -8.55 12.27 -18.84
C ARG A 118 -7.99 13.55 -19.41
#